data_AF-A0A1G5RC24-F1
#
_entry.id   AF-A0A1G5RC24-F1
#
_cell.length_a   1.000
_cell.length_b   1.000
_cell.length_c   1.000
_cell.angle_alpha   90.00
_cell.angle_beta   90.00
_cell.angle_gamma   90.00
#
_symmetry.space_group_name_H-M   'P 1'
#
loop_
_entity.id
_entity.type
_entity.pdbx_description
1 polymer ?
#
loop_
_entity_poly.entity_id
_entity_poly.type
_entity_poly.pdbx_seq_one_letter_code
_entity_poly.pdbx_strand_id
1 'polypeptide(L)'
;MRGLGYLLLSVGIIWILAAFNMETNILSQYSNKFNNIELISSQQNHILIGAFITLYGLIMIISSKNQRLLESIYRSNTKEISGFNSEEIFIPMQNSDYLKRANNYRHYDFIDKYSNTLEKRVVEFCKLCSSYIEEVNHNGGDKEAAKRKVISMIDTISSHLKERHSKEFKKLCEFHIHL
;
A
#
# COMPACT_ATOMS: atom_id res chain seq x y z
N MET A 1 7.78 -9.62 -13.73
CA MET A 1 6.36 -9.97 -13.55
C MET A 1 5.46 -9.58 -14.73
N ARG A 2 5.69 -8.45 -15.42
CA ARG A 2 4.88 -8.09 -16.62
C ARG A 2 4.92 -9.13 -17.74
N GLY A 3 6.10 -9.65 -18.09
CA GLY A 3 6.25 -10.68 -19.13
C GLY A 3 5.46 -11.95 -18.81
N LEU A 4 5.52 -12.42 -17.56
CA LEU A 4 4.72 -13.57 -17.10
C LEU A 4 3.20 -13.29 -17.16
N GLY A 5 2.77 -12.06 -16.80
CA GLY A 5 1.37 -11.66 -16.92
C GLY A 5 0.86 -11.66 -18.37
N TYR A 6 1.67 -11.18 -19.33
CA TYR A 6 1.32 -11.23 -20.76
C TYR A 6 1.27 -12.67 -21.30
N LEU A 7 2.19 -13.53 -20.87
CA LEU A 7 2.16 -14.95 -21.22
C LEU A 7 0.89 -15.62 -20.69
N LEU A 8 0.56 -15.42 -19.41
CA LEU A 8 -0.65 -15.97 -18.80
C LEU A 8 -1.93 -15.49 -19.50
N LEU A 9 -1.98 -14.19 -19.84
CA LEU A 9 -3.10 -13.58 -20.56
C LEU A 9 -3.24 -14.16 -21.98
N SER A 10 -2.13 -14.37 -22.69
CA SER A 10 -2.16 -15.00 -24.02
C SER A 10 -2.67 -16.44 -23.98
N VAL A 11 -2.22 -17.23 -22.99
CA VAL A 11 -2.67 -18.61 -22.78
C VAL A 11 -4.16 -18.66 -22.45
N GLY A 12 -4.64 -17.77 -21.57
CA GLY A 12 -6.06 -17.67 -21.21
C GLY A 12 -6.96 -17.34 -22.41
N ILE A 13 -6.54 -16.39 -23.26
CA ILE A 13 -7.30 -16.03 -24.47
C ILE A 13 -7.36 -17.21 -25.46
N ILE A 14 -6.23 -17.89 -25.69
CA ILE A 14 -6.19 -19.07 -26.58
C ILE A 14 -7.11 -20.18 -26.04
N TRP A 15 -7.13 -20.38 -24.72
CA TRP A 15 -7.98 -21.37 -24.07
C TRP A 15 -9.48 -21.06 -24.23
N ILE A 16 -9.87 -19.79 -24.10
CA ILE A 16 -11.25 -19.34 -24.33
C ILE A 16 -11.65 -19.61 -25.78
N LEU A 17 -10.79 -19.28 -26.75
CA LEU A 17 -11.06 -19.54 -28.17
C LEU A 17 -11.21 -21.03 -28.47
N ALA A 18 -10.41 -21.89 -27.83
CA ALA A 18 -10.55 -23.34 -27.95
C ALA A 18 -11.89 -23.83 -27.36
N ALA A 19 -12.30 -23.31 -26.20
CA ALA A 19 -13.58 -23.66 -25.58
C ALA A 19 -14.79 -23.19 -26.42
N PHE A 20 -14.70 -22.03 -27.08
CA PHE A 20 -15.73 -21.55 -28.00
C PHE A 20 -15.87 -22.43 -29.25
N ASN A 21 -14.78 -23.01 -29.74
CA ASN A 21 -14.79 -23.94 -30.87
C ASN A 21 -15.19 -25.36 -30.50
N MET A 22 -15.49 -25.64 -29.23
CA MET A 22 -15.93 -26.97 -28.80
C MET A 22 -17.35 -27.23 -29.33
N GLU A 23 -17.51 -28.28 -30.13
CA GLU A 23 -18.79 -28.64 -30.72
C GLU A 23 -19.70 -29.30 -29.68
N THR A 24 -20.84 -28.67 -29.37
CA THR A 24 -21.81 -29.16 -28.37
C THR A 24 -22.96 -29.97 -28.97
N ASN A 25 -22.89 -30.28 -30.26
CA ASN A 25 -23.90 -31.02 -30.98
C ASN A 25 -23.47 -32.48 -31.15
N ILE A 26 -24.29 -33.42 -30.68
CA ILE A 26 -24.16 -34.83 -31.05
C ILE A 26 -25.20 -35.11 -32.14
N LEU A 27 -24.79 -35.70 -33.26
CA LEU A 27 -25.72 -36.15 -34.30
C LEU A 27 -26.46 -37.39 -33.79
N SER A 28 -27.75 -37.23 -33.47
CA SER A 28 -28.65 -38.35 -33.27
C SER A 28 -28.85 -39.09 -34.59
N GLN A 29 -28.92 -40.42 -34.53
CA GLN A 29 -29.19 -41.34 -35.65
C GLN A 29 -30.51 -41.03 -36.40
N TYR A 30 -31.35 -40.14 -35.85
CA TYR A 30 -32.65 -39.75 -36.39
C TYR A 30 -32.78 -38.21 -36.51
N SER A 31 -31.90 -37.58 -37.28
CA SER A 31 -32.05 -36.23 -37.87
C SER A 31 -32.59 -35.08 -36.97
N ASN A 32 -32.42 -35.15 -35.65
CA ASN A 32 -32.72 -34.04 -34.74
C ASN A 32 -31.46 -33.74 -33.91
N LYS A 33 -30.90 -32.54 -34.09
CA LYS A 33 -29.84 -32.01 -33.22
C LYS A 33 -30.47 -31.69 -31.86
N PHE A 34 -30.18 -32.51 -30.87
CA PHE A 34 -30.44 -32.18 -29.47
C PHE A 34 -29.14 -31.69 -28.86
N ASN A 35 -29.15 -30.50 -28.26
CA ASN A 35 -28.00 -30.01 -27.55
C ASN A 35 -27.88 -30.80 -26.24
N ASN A 36 -26.77 -31.50 -26.05
CA ASN A 36 -26.55 -32.24 -24.82
C ASN A 36 -26.22 -31.24 -23.70
N ILE A 37 -27.11 -31.13 -22.71
CA ILE A 37 -26.97 -30.22 -21.55
C ILE A 37 -25.65 -30.47 -20.83
N GLU A 38 -25.19 -31.73 -20.79
CA GLU A 38 -23.92 -32.11 -20.17
C GLU A 38 -22.71 -31.59 -20.96
N LEU A 39 -22.77 -31.61 -22.30
CA LEU A 39 -21.71 -31.04 -23.15
C LEU A 39 -21.72 -29.51 -23.15
N ILE A 40 -22.90 -28.88 -23.08
CA ILE A 40 -23.02 -27.43 -22.89
C ILE A 40 -22.43 -27.03 -21.53
N SER A 41 -22.72 -27.79 -20.47
CA SER A 41 -22.16 -27.55 -19.14
C SER A 41 -20.63 -27.70 -19.12
N SER A 42 -20.10 -28.70 -19.81
CA SER A 42 -18.66 -28.88 -19.99
C SER A 42 -18.02 -27.69 -20.72
N GLN A 43 -18.62 -27.23 -21.83
CA GLN A 43 -18.16 -26.06 -22.58
C GLN A 43 -18.13 -24.80 -21.69
N GLN A 44 -19.18 -24.58 -20.89
CA GLN A 44 -19.26 -23.46 -19.98
C GLN A 44 -18.18 -23.51 -18.89
N ASN A 45 -17.87 -24.68 -18.35
CA ASN A 45 -16.77 -24.85 -17.39
C ASN A 45 -15.42 -24.50 -18.02
N HIS A 46 -15.15 -24.94 -19.25
CA HIS A 46 -13.90 -24.60 -19.95
C HIS A 46 -13.78 -23.09 -20.24
N ILE A 47 -14.89 -22.43 -20.61
CA ILE A 47 -14.96 -20.97 -20.79
C ILE A 47 -14.68 -20.26 -19.46
N LEU A 48 -15.27 -20.73 -18.36
CA LEU A 48 -15.12 -20.15 -17.03
C LEU A 48 -13.68 -20.28 -16.51
N ILE A 49 -13.05 -21.45 -16.67
CA ILE A 49 -11.62 -21.64 -16.36
C ILE A 49 -10.75 -20.67 -17.17
N GLY A 50 -10.98 -20.56 -18.49
CA GLY A 50 -10.23 -19.65 -19.35
C GLY A 50 -10.40 -18.18 -18.95
N ALA A 51 -11.61 -17.79 -18.54
CA ALA A 51 -11.91 -16.46 -18.06
C ALA A 51 -11.16 -16.11 -16.77
N PHE A 52 -11.12 -17.01 -15.79
CA PHE A 52 -10.35 -16.79 -14.56
C PHE A 52 -8.86 -16.65 -14.80
N ILE A 53 -8.28 -17.48 -15.69
CA ILE A 53 -6.86 -17.41 -16.06
C ILE A 53 -6.56 -16.05 -16.74
N THR A 54 -7.41 -15.63 -17.67
CA THR A 54 -7.27 -14.34 -18.37
C THR A 54 -7.38 -13.15 -17.41
N LEU A 55 -8.34 -13.20 -16.48
CA LEU A 55 -8.55 -12.19 -15.44
C LEU A 55 -7.31 -12.06 -14.53
N TYR A 56 -6.76 -13.18 -14.07
CA TYR A 56 -5.55 -13.18 -13.24
C TYR A 56 -4.34 -12.60 -13.98
N GLY A 57 -4.17 -12.94 -15.26
CA GLY A 57 -3.13 -12.36 -16.11
C GLY A 57 -3.26 -10.84 -16.24
N LEU A 58 -4.49 -10.36 -16.45
CA LEU A 58 -4.80 -8.93 -16.54
C LEU A 58 -4.49 -8.18 -15.23
N ILE A 59 -4.93 -8.72 -14.08
CA ILE A 59 -4.69 -8.13 -12.76
C ILE A 59 -3.18 -8.05 -12.47
N MET A 60 -2.42 -9.08 -12.85
CA MET A 60 -0.97 -9.10 -12.67
C MET A 60 -0.26 -8.02 -13.52
N ILE A 61 -0.74 -7.77 -14.75
CA ILE A 61 -0.23 -6.69 -15.62
C ILE A 61 -0.52 -5.32 -15.02
N ILE A 62 -1.75 -5.08 -14.57
CA ILE A 62 -2.19 -3.79 -14.01
C ILE A 62 -1.45 -3.51 -12.68
N SER A 63 -1.40 -4.49 -11.78
CA SER A 63 -0.70 -4.34 -10.48
C SER A 63 0.79 -4.04 -10.67
N SER A 64 1.43 -4.65 -11.66
CA SER A 64 2.83 -4.38 -11.96
C SER A 64 3.07 -2.97 -12.53
N LYS A 65 2.05 -2.30 -13.09
CA LYS A 65 2.13 -0.88 -13.47
C LYS A 65 2.17 0.03 -12.25
N ASN A 66 1.27 -0.23 -11.29
CA ASN A 66 1.15 0.56 -10.07
C ASN A 66 2.32 0.37 -9.12
N GLN A 67 2.85 -0.85 -8.96
CA GLN A 67 4.03 -1.09 -8.12
C GLN A 67 5.26 -0.33 -8.61
N ARG A 68 5.54 -0.29 -9.92
CA ARG A 68 6.68 0.48 -10.44
C ARG A 68 6.51 1.99 -10.30
N LEU A 69 5.28 2.50 -10.39
CA LEU A 69 5.02 3.91 -10.13
C LEU A 69 5.23 4.23 -8.66
N LEU A 70 4.68 3.42 -7.76
CA LEU A 70 4.85 3.57 -6.32
C LEU A 70 6.32 3.48 -5.92
N GLU A 71 7.06 2.51 -6.48
CA GLU A 71 8.50 2.34 -6.28
C GLU A 71 9.29 3.52 -6.86
N SER A 72 8.89 4.08 -8.01
CA SER A 72 9.55 5.26 -8.59
C SER A 72 9.30 6.54 -7.79
N ILE A 73 8.09 6.73 -7.26
CA ILE A 73 7.74 7.87 -6.39
C ILE A 73 8.45 7.72 -5.04
N TYR A 74 8.46 6.52 -4.48
CA TYR A 74 9.19 6.22 -3.25
C TYR A 74 10.71 6.41 -3.43
N ARG A 75 11.29 5.95 -4.54
CA ARG A 75 12.72 6.08 -4.86
C ARG A 75 13.14 7.50 -5.20
N SER A 76 12.25 8.29 -5.80
CA SER A 76 12.42 9.73 -6.00
C SER A 76 12.58 10.42 -4.65
N ASN A 77 11.64 10.17 -3.74
CA ASN A 77 11.67 10.75 -2.39
C ASN A 77 12.85 10.23 -1.54
N THR A 78 13.32 8.99 -1.75
CA THR A 78 14.51 8.48 -1.04
C THR A 78 15.84 8.92 -1.63
N LYS A 79 15.94 9.25 -2.93
CA LYS A 79 17.18 9.80 -3.50
C LYS A 79 17.46 11.24 -3.07
N GLU A 80 16.42 12.03 -2.81
CA GLU A 80 16.58 13.31 -2.11
C GLU A 80 17.09 13.12 -0.66
N ILE A 81 16.79 11.98 -0.05
CA ILE A 81 17.23 11.64 1.33
C ILE A 81 18.62 10.96 1.35
N SER A 82 18.99 10.19 0.34
CA SER A 82 20.22 9.36 0.33
C SER A 82 21.45 10.07 -0.23
N GLY A 83 21.32 11.31 -0.72
CA GLY A 83 22.47 12.14 -1.10
C GLY A 83 23.27 12.69 0.09
N PHE A 84 22.86 12.40 1.33
CA PHE A 84 23.37 13.06 2.52
C PHE A 84 24.16 12.18 3.50
N ASN A 85 24.47 10.93 3.16
CA ASN A 85 25.24 10.06 4.05
C ASN A 85 26.55 9.61 3.41
N SER A 86 27.59 10.41 3.59
CA SER A 86 28.94 9.88 3.78
C SER A 86 29.53 10.51 5.04
N GLU A 87 29.59 9.67 6.08
CA GLU A 87 30.43 9.82 7.28
C GLU A 87 30.32 11.12 8.05
N GLU A 88 29.32 11.21 8.93
CA GLU A 88 29.59 11.65 10.29
C GLU A 88 28.68 10.88 11.25
N ILE A 89 29.26 10.36 12.32
CA ILE A 89 28.57 9.59 13.35
C ILE A 89 27.55 10.53 14.02
N PHE A 90 26.32 10.49 13.51
CA PHE A 90 25.22 11.31 13.98
C PHE A 90 24.66 10.72 15.27
N ILE A 91 24.93 11.37 16.40
CA ILE A 91 24.30 11.03 17.68
C ILE A 91 23.12 11.99 17.85
N PRO A 92 21.91 11.68 17.36
CA PRO A 92 20.74 12.39 17.84
C PRO A 92 20.68 12.15 19.35
N MET A 93 20.44 13.20 20.12
CA MET A 93 20.38 13.18 21.57
C MET A 93 19.26 12.21 22.03
N GLN A 94 19.59 10.91 22.14
CA GLN A 94 18.66 9.82 22.44
C GLN A 94 18.05 9.92 23.85
N ASN A 95 18.55 10.84 24.67
CA ASN A 95 18.16 11.02 26.05
C ASN A 95 17.12 12.13 26.31
N SER A 96 16.58 12.78 25.28
CA SER A 96 15.48 13.75 25.45
C SER A 96 14.29 13.11 26.14
N ASP A 97 13.81 13.73 27.23
CA ASP A 97 12.61 13.30 27.94
C ASP A 97 11.36 13.46 27.04
N TYR A 98 11.32 14.50 26.20
CA TYR A 98 10.24 14.70 25.23
C TYR A 98 10.18 13.57 24.20
N LEU A 99 11.34 13.15 23.67
CA LEU A 99 11.41 12.03 22.73
C LEU A 99 10.96 10.71 23.37
N LYS A 100 11.37 10.45 24.62
CA LYS A 100 10.94 9.26 25.37
C LYS A 100 9.42 9.24 25.57
N ARG A 101 8.83 10.38 25.95
CA ARG A 101 7.37 10.50 26.11
C ARG A 101 6.63 10.35 24.78
N ALA A 102 7.14 10.94 23.70
CA ALA A 102 6.55 10.82 22.37
C ALA A 102 6.54 9.37 21.89
N ASN A 103 7.64 8.62 22.11
CA ASN A 103 7.74 7.20 21.78
C ASN A 103 6.74 6.30 22.52
N ASN A 104 6.19 6.73 23.65
CA ASN A 104 5.19 5.95 24.39
C ASN A 104 3.80 5.98 23.75
N TYR A 105 3.53 6.93 22.85
CA TYR A 105 2.25 6.98 22.15
C TYR A 105 2.15 5.85 21.12
N ARG A 106 1.01 5.18 21.11
CA ARG A 106 0.66 4.16 20.11
C ARG A 106 -0.52 4.61 19.26
N HIS A 107 -0.75 3.92 18.14
CA HIS A 107 -1.82 4.26 17.20
C HIS A 107 -3.23 4.32 17.84
N TYR A 108 -3.52 3.46 18.81
CA TYR A 108 -4.81 3.46 19.52
C TYR A 108 -4.97 4.64 20.49
N ASP A 109 -3.91 5.36 20.86
CA ASP A 109 -4.00 6.54 21.74
C ASP A 109 -4.65 7.76 21.05
N PHE A 110 -4.74 7.71 19.72
CA PHE A 110 -5.25 8.79 18.89
C PHE A 110 -6.68 8.54 18.41
N ILE A 111 -7.30 7.42 18.80
CA ILE A 111 -8.60 6.99 18.32
C ILE A 111 -9.50 6.65 19.50
N ASP A 112 -10.69 7.27 19.56
CA ASP A 112 -11.71 6.98 20.56
C ASP A 112 -12.42 5.63 20.27
N LYS A 113 -13.16 5.10 21.26
CA LYS A 113 -14.06 3.95 21.16
C LYS A 113 -15.02 4.05 19.96
N TYR A 114 -15.40 5.26 19.55
CA TYR A 114 -16.24 5.51 18.37
C TYR A 114 -15.46 5.65 17.06
N SER A 115 -14.17 5.32 17.04
CA SER A 115 -13.27 5.51 15.91
C SER A 115 -13.11 6.97 15.48
N ASN A 116 -13.22 7.93 16.39
CA ASN A 116 -12.97 9.34 16.10
C ASN A 116 -11.53 9.71 16.46
N THR A 117 -10.90 10.56 15.64
CA THR A 117 -9.56 11.08 15.93
C THR A 117 -9.60 11.97 17.17
N LEU A 118 -8.84 11.62 18.20
CA LEU A 118 -8.74 12.39 19.43
C LEU A 118 -7.78 13.56 19.22
N GLU A 119 -8.29 14.65 18.63
CA GLU A 119 -7.51 15.86 18.32
C GLU A 119 -6.66 16.32 19.52
N LYS A 120 -7.24 16.35 20.73
CA LYS A 120 -6.51 16.69 21.97
C LYS A 120 -5.24 15.84 22.18
N ARG A 121 -5.32 14.53 21.92
CA ARG A 121 -4.18 13.60 22.07
C ARG A 121 -3.15 13.82 20.97
N VAL A 122 -3.59 14.12 19.76
CA VAL A 122 -2.71 14.50 18.64
C VAL A 122 -1.95 15.77 18.98
N VAL A 123 -2.61 16.79 19.54
CA VAL A 123 -1.98 18.04 19.98
C VAL A 123 -0.94 17.81 21.08
N GLU A 124 -1.24 16.98 22.08
CA GLU A 124 -0.28 16.62 23.13
C GLU A 124 0.97 15.95 22.55
N PHE A 125 0.79 14.98 21.66
CA PHE A 125 1.88 14.32 20.94
C PHE A 125 2.70 15.31 20.10
N CYS A 126 2.04 16.22 19.38
CA CYS A 126 2.71 17.21 18.55
C CYS A 126 3.55 18.18 19.38
N LYS A 127 3.05 18.59 20.55
CA LYS A 127 3.83 19.43 21.49
C LYS A 127 5.12 18.75 21.93
N LEU A 128 5.07 17.45 22.26
CA LEU A 128 6.28 16.69 22.62
C LEU A 128 7.28 16.65 21.45
N CYS A 129 6.79 16.44 20.23
CA CYS A 129 7.64 16.43 19.04
C CYS A 129 8.29 17.79 18.77
N SER A 130 7.53 18.89 18.87
CA SER A 130 8.06 20.25 18.73
C SER A 130 9.09 20.57 19.82
N SER A 131 8.80 20.24 21.08
CA SER A 131 9.76 20.43 22.19
C SER A 131 11.05 19.65 22.02
N TYR A 132 10.98 18.43 21.48
CA TYR A 132 12.18 17.66 21.12
C TYR A 132 13.01 18.36 20.02
N ILE A 133 12.37 18.84 18.96
CA ILE A 133 13.07 19.56 17.87
C ILE A 133 13.73 20.83 18.40
N GLU A 134 13.04 21.58 19.24
CA GLU A 134 13.57 22.79 19.89
C GLU A 134 14.74 22.50 20.83
N GLU A 135 14.65 21.45 21.65
CA GLU A 135 15.72 21.01 22.55
C GLU A 135 16.98 20.64 21.76
N VAL A 136 16.83 19.86 20.67
CA VAL A 136 17.96 19.50 19.81
C VAL A 136 18.59 20.75 19.20
N ASN A 137 17.77 21.70 18.72
CA ASN A 137 18.26 22.94 18.14
C ASN A 137 18.97 23.84 19.17
N HIS A 138 18.46 23.92 20.40
CA HIS A 138 19.05 24.71 21.48
C HIS A 138 20.38 24.14 21.96
N ASN A 139 20.51 22.81 21.99
CA ASN A 139 21.72 22.11 22.41
C ASN A 139 22.79 22.00 21.30
N GLY A 140 22.60 22.72 20.17
CA GLY A 140 23.54 22.72 19.04
C GLY A 140 23.53 21.42 18.22
N GLY A 141 22.51 20.58 18.37
CA GLY A 141 22.31 19.39 17.55
C GLY A 141 21.62 19.69 16.23
N ASP A 142 21.52 18.67 15.36
CA ASP A 142 20.89 18.82 14.04
C ASP A 142 19.37 18.80 14.12
N LYS A 143 18.81 19.99 13.93
CA LYS A 143 17.38 20.23 13.83
C LYS A 143 16.71 19.41 12.71
N GLU A 144 17.37 19.24 11.57
CA GLU A 144 16.81 18.50 10.43
C GLU A 144 16.83 17.00 10.69
N ALA A 145 17.85 16.46 11.35
CA ALA A 145 17.81 15.10 11.88
C ALA A 145 16.67 14.90 12.90
N ALA A 146 16.43 15.87 13.78
CA ALA A 146 15.32 15.81 14.74
C ALA A 146 13.96 15.80 14.04
N LYS A 147 13.74 16.68 13.06
CA LYS A 147 12.55 16.68 12.22
C LYS A 147 12.33 15.36 11.50
N ARG A 148 13.38 14.81 10.85
CA ARG A 148 13.31 13.49 10.19
C ARG A 148 12.89 12.38 11.16
N LYS A 149 13.39 12.41 12.40
CA LYS A 149 13.01 11.45 13.43
C LYS A 149 11.52 11.57 13.81
N VAL A 150 11.02 12.79 13.94
CA VAL A 150 9.60 13.07 14.20
C VAL A 150 8.72 12.61 13.04
N ILE A 151 9.08 12.90 11.79
CA ILE A 151 8.37 12.41 10.59
C ILE A 151 8.26 10.89 10.62
N SER A 152 9.38 10.20 10.87
CA SER A 152 9.40 8.74 10.94
C SER A 152 8.46 8.19 12.01
N MET A 153 8.32 8.88 13.14
CA MET A 153 7.38 8.51 14.21
C MET A 153 5.92 8.71 13.78
N ILE A 154 5.61 9.86 13.18
CA ILE A 154 4.29 10.18 12.62
C ILE A 154 3.91 9.14 11.58
N ASP A 155 4.81 8.79 10.66
CA ASP A 155 4.57 7.80 9.61
C ASP A 155 4.33 6.40 10.20
N THR A 156 5.10 6.02 11.22
CA THR A 156 4.92 4.73 11.89
C THR A 156 3.53 4.63 12.51
N ILE A 157 3.12 5.63 13.30
CA ILE A 157 1.80 5.70 13.91
C ILE A 157 0.71 5.70 12.83
N SER A 158 0.87 6.54 11.81
CA SER A 158 -0.10 6.72 10.73
C SER A 158 -0.30 5.45 9.90
N SER A 159 0.73 4.62 9.73
CA SER A 159 0.66 3.35 9.00
C SER A 159 -0.24 2.30 9.66
N HIS A 160 -0.44 2.42 10.97
CA HIS A 160 -1.30 1.54 11.75
C HIS A 160 -2.74 2.07 11.88
N LEU A 161 -3.02 3.27 11.35
CA LEU A 161 -4.36 3.85 11.31
C LEU A 161 -5.08 3.47 10.01
N LYS A 162 -6.42 3.42 10.05
CA LYS A 162 -7.22 3.31 8.81
C LYS A 162 -6.99 4.56 7.96
N GLU A 163 -7.07 4.41 6.63
CA GLU A 163 -6.73 5.45 5.65
C GLU A 163 -7.34 6.83 5.96
N ARG A 164 -8.62 6.88 6.37
CA ARG A 164 -9.29 8.14 6.74
C ARG A 164 -8.62 8.83 7.94
N HIS A 165 -8.35 8.09 9.02
CA HIS A 165 -7.72 8.61 10.23
C HIS A 165 -6.24 8.89 10.03
N SER A 166 -5.55 8.10 9.20
CA SER A 166 -4.18 8.32 8.79
C SER A 166 -4.00 9.70 8.14
N LYS A 167 -4.90 10.06 7.20
CA LYS A 167 -4.92 11.36 6.53
C LYS A 167 -5.21 12.51 7.50
N GLU A 168 -6.20 12.36 8.36
CA GLU A 168 -6.58 13.37 9.36
C GLU A 168 -5.49 13.61 10.40
N PHE A 169 -4.90 12.52 10.93
CA PHE A 169 -3.76 12.57 11.86
C PHE A 169 -2.56 13.30 11.25
N LYS A 170 -2.14 12.93 10.03
CA LYS A 170 -1.01 13.59 9.35
C LYS A 170 -1.25 15.09 9.17
N LYS A 171 -2.45 15.47 8.72
CA LYS A 171 -2.83 16.88 8.55
C LYS A 171 -2.76 17.66 9.86
N LEU A 172 -3.22 17.06 10.97
CA LEU A 172 -3.13 17.68 12.29
C LEU A 172 -1.66 17.83 12.74
N CYS A 173 -0.82 16.83 12.50
CA CYS A 173 0.61 16.90 12.82
C CYS A 173 1.34 17.97 11.99
N GLU A 174 1.10 18.06 10.69
CA GLU A 174 1.65 19.10 9.80
C GLU A 174 1.21 20.51 10.21
N PHE A 175 0.00 20.65 10.74
CA PHE A 175 -0.50 21.93 11.24
C PHE A 175 0.20 22.37 12.54
N HIS A 176 0.47 21.43 13.45
CA HIS A 176 0.99 21.74 14.80
C HIS A 176 2.52 21.72 14.89
N ILE A 177 3.17 20.93 14.05
CA ILE A 177 4.61 20.84 13.94
C ILE A 177 4.92 21.47 12.59
N HIS A 178 5.48 22.69 12.59
CA HIS A 178 5.97 23.34 11.38
C HIS A 178 7.16 22.55 10.82
N LEU A 179 6.84 21.43 10.19
CA LEU A 179 7.76 20.38 9.78
C LEU A 179 8.35 20.67 8.40
#